data_AF-A0A955QZ49-F1
#
_entry.id   AF-A0A955QZ49-F1
#
_cell.length_a   1.000
_cell.length_b   1.000
_cell.length_c   1.000
_cell.angle_alpha   90.00
_cell.angle_beta   90.00
_cell.angle_gamma   90.00
#
_symmetry.space_group_name_H-M   'P 1'
#
loop_
_entity.id
_entity.type
_entity.pdbx_description
1 polymer ?
#
loop_
_entity_poly.entity_id
_entity_poly.type
_entity_poly.pdbx_seq_one_letter_code
_entity_poly.pdbx_strand_id
1 'polypeptide(L)'
;MRRHISNAILPGLVLVSIFFALKSSPEPIPISPKYSFIEILLRPLSAGNSIVFGLSMGFLVSSIFYWLVVFLPEKKRRRIIGANLQSQYREFRVDCIAMFLSAMRESWPAELPQQLTGQKAFKDYFKAPYNESQSRWDRVLSGLDDYHLKSILTELEILREAVLYALNNIEVGDDDVFTFFHRLSRQVHKFRNTNQDYDDVKSLSHFLWELFAGWSFIDGYRDEDIVEVMIDKVT
;
A
#
# COMPACT_ATOMS: atom_id res chain seq x y z
N MET A 1 -0.87 1.21 -16.93
CA MET A 1 -0.28 1.97 -18.07
C MET A 1 -0.91 3.36 -18.32
N ARG A 2 -2.21 3.60 -18.06
CA ARG A 2 -2.89 4.89 -18.27
C ARG A 2 -2.42 6.05 -17.36
N ARG A 3 -2.03 5.77 -16.10
CA ARG A 3 -1.65 6.79 -15.09
C ARG A 3 -0.31 7.49 -15.38
N HIS A 4 0.69 6.77 -15.89
CA HIS A 4 2.00 7.36 -16.24
C HIS A 4 1.94 8.29 -17.44
N ILE A 5 1.08 7.96 -18.43
CA ILE A 5 0.84 8.81 -19.59
C ILE A 5 0.12 10.11 -19.15
N SER A 6 -0.86 10.01 -18.25
CA SER A 6 -1.54 11.20 -17.68
C SER A 6 -0.62 12.09 -16.83
N ASN A 7 0.30 11.50 -16.05
CA ASN A 7 1.18 12.25 -15.15
C ASN A 7 2.26 13.07 -15.89
N ALA A 8 2.63 12.70 -17.11
CA ALA A 8 3.58 13.47 -17.93
C ALA A 8 2.89 14.46 -18.89
N ILE A 9 1.68 14.13 -19.36
CA ILE A 9 0.92 14.98 -20.29
C ILE A 9 0.44 16.26 -19.62
N LEU A 10 -0.07 16.19 -18.39
CA LEU A 10 -0.65 17.36 -17.71
C LEU A 10 0.40 18.45 -17.42
N PRO A 11 1.60 18.13 -16.89
CA PRO A 11 2.69 19.11 -16.78
C PRO A 11 3.16 19.64 -18.13
N GLY A 12 3.24 18.79 -19.16
CA GLY A 12 3.61 19.20 -20.51
C GLY A 12 2.63 20.20 -21.12
N LEU A 13 1.32 19.95 -20.97
CA LEU A 13 0.27 20.87 -21.40
C LEU A 13 0.30 22.18 -20.62
N VAL A 14 0.57 22.14 -19.31
CA VAL A 14 0.74 23.37 -18.50
C VAL A 14 1.92 24.19 -19.01
N LEU A 15 3.06 23.58 -19.32
CA LEU A 15 4.22 24.28 -19.89
C LEU A 15 3.92 24.91 -21.25
N VAL A 16 3.21 24.18 -22.12
CA VAL A 16 2.76 24.67 -23.43
C VAL A 16 1.79 25.84 -23.28
N SER A 17 0.84 25.76 -22.32
CA SER A 17 -0.11 26.85 -22.05
C SER A 17 0.57 28.07 -21.44
N ILE A 18 1.57 27.92 -20.56
CA ILE A 18 2.40 29.04 -20.08
C ILE A 18 3.10 29.71 -21.27
N PHE A 19 3.71 28.92 -22.16
CA PHE A 19 4.39 29.44 -23.35
C PHE A 19 3.43 30.21 -24.27
N PHE A 20 2.24 29.68 -24.55
CA PHE A 20 1.24 30.36 -25.38
C PHE A 20 0.63 31.60 -24.71
N ALA A 21 0.44 31.59 -23.40
CA ALA A 21 0.00 32.76 -22.64
C ALA A 21 1.04 33.90 -22.74
N LEU A 22 2.33 33.58 -22.56
CA LEU A 22 3.42 34.55 -22.73
C LEU A 22 3.54 35.03 -24.19
N LYS A 23 3.35 34.13 -25.17
CA LYS A 23 3.41 34.44 -26.61
C LYS A 23 2.29 35.34 -27.11
N SER A 24 1.12 35.24 -26.50
CA SER A 24 -0.11 35.84 -27.05
C SER A 24 -0.60 37.02 -26.20
N SER A 25 0.17 37.42 -25.19
CA SER A 25 -0.15 38.52 -24.29
C SER A 25 -0.43 39.80 -25.09
N PRO A 26 -1.61 40.42 -24.93
CA PRO A 26 -1.93 41.70 -25.56
C PRO A 26 -1.21 42.88 -24.89
N GLU A 27 -0.69 42.68 -23.66
CA GLU A 27 0.07 43.70 -22.94
C GLU A 27 1.58 43.51 -23.14
N PRO A 28 2.33 44.59 -23.43
CA PRO A 28 3.79 44.55 -23.42
C PRO A 28 4.25 44.26 -21.98
N ILE A 29 4.88 43.10 -21.78
CA ILE A 29 5.38 42.70 -20.46
C ILE A 29 6.38 43.76 -20.00
N PRO A 30 6.17 44.43 -18.86
CA PRO A 30 7.08 45.47 -18.38
C PRO A 30 8.31 44.81 -17.78
N ILE A 31 9.26 44.40 -18.63
CA ILE A 31 10.57 43.91 -18.22
C ILE A 31 11.59 45.00 -18.54
N SER A 32 12.17 45.58 -17.50
CA SER A 32 13.37 46.42 -17.57
C SER A 32 14.37 45.86 -16.55
N PRO A 33 15.68 45.79 -16.83
CA PRO A 33 16.46 46.66 -17.71
C PRO A 33 16.80 46.03 -19.06
N LYS A 34 17.00 46.92 -20.05
CA LYS A 34 17.59 46.60 -21.35
C LYS A 34 18.80 45.68 -21.16
N TYR A 35 18.91 44.61 -21.96
CA TYR A 35 20.02 43.64 -22.03
C TYR A 35 19.93 42.35 -21.17
N SER A 36 18.73 41.88 -20.82
CA SER A 36 18.57 40.50 -20.31
C SER A 36 18.33 39.52 -21.45
N PHE A 37 18.90 38.31 -21.37
CA PHE A 37 18.61 37.18 -22.28
C PHE A 37 17.09 36.93 -22.44
N ILE A 38 16.34 37.24 -21.38
CA ILE A 38 14.89 37.15 -21.30
C ILE A 38 14.21 38.13 -22.28
N GLU A 39 14.75 39.33 -22.49
CA GLU A 39 14.20 40.33 -23.42
C GLU A 39 14.34 39.87 -24.89
N ILE A 40 15.47 39.27 -25.24
CA ILE A 40 15.73 38.74 -26.59
C ILE A 40 14.79 37.56 -26.89
N LEU A 41 14.56 36.69 -25.91
CA LEU A 41 13.66 35.55 -26.03
C LEU A 41 12.18 35.98 -26.15
N LEU A 42 11.78 37.06 -25.48
CA LEU A 42 10.38 37.51 -25.39
C LEU A 42 9.99 38.58 -26.43
N ARG A 43 10.94 39.24 -27.10
CA ARG A 43 10.66 40.27 -28.13
C ARG A 43 9.76 39.81 -29.31
N PRO A 44 9.88 38.59 -29.85
CA PRO A 44 9.03 38.09 -30.95
C PRO A 44 7.58 37.77 -30.52
N LEU A 45 7.29 37.84 -29.23
CA LEU A 45 6.03 37.40 -28.62
C LEU A 45 5.00 38.54 -28.45
N SER A 46 5.24 39.72 -29.04
CA SER A 46 4.40 40.91 -28.86
C SER A 46 3.19 41.01 -29.81
N ALA A 47 3.01 40.03 -30.71
CA ALA A 47 1.83 39.98 -31.59
C ALA A 47 0.65 39.31 -30.84
N GLY A 48 -0.13 40.13 -30.12
CA GLY A 48 -1.21 39.67 -29.26
C GLY A 48 -2.35 39.00 -30.02
N ASN A 49 -2.63 37.74 -29.68
CA ASN A 49 -3.85 37.03 -30.08
C ASN A 49 -4.67 36.75 -28.82
N SER A 50 -5.64 37.62 -28.55
CA SER A 50 -6.48 37.58 -27.35
C SER A 50 -7.24 36.25 -27.19
N ILE A 51 -7.56 35.58 -28.31
CA ILE A 51 -8.20 34.26 -28.31
C ILE A 51 -7.25 33.20 -27.73
N VAL A 52 -6.01 33.14 -28.23
CA VAL A 52 -5.00 32.17 -27.77
C VAL A 52 -4.61 32.45 -26.32
N PHE A 53 -4.50 33.72 -25.94
CA PHE A 53 -4.26 34.12 -24.56
C PHE A 53 -5.40 33.66 -23.63
N GLY A 54 -6.66 33.94 -23.98
CA GLY A 54 -7.82 33.54 -23.19
C GLY A 54 -7.93 32.02 -23.02
N LEU A 55 -7.70 31.25 -24.09
CA LEU A 55 -7.67 29.79 -24.04
C LEU A 55 -6.55 29.26 -23.13
N SER A 56 -5.36 29.84 -23.23
CA SER A 56 -4.21 29.45 -22.41
C SER A 56 -4.46 29.74 -20.93
N MET A 57 -4.99 30.92 -20.61
CA MET A 57 -5.36 31.28 -19.23
C MET A 57 -6.47 30.39 -18.69
N GLY A 58 -7.50 30.10 -19.49
CA GLY A 58 -8.56 29.17 -19.12
C GLY A 58 -8.01 27.79 -18.74
N PHE A 59 -7.12 27.23 -19.57
CA PHE A 59 -6.48 25.94 -19.30
C PHE A 59 -5.62 25.97 -18.02
N LEU A 60 -4.85 27.04 -17.80
CA LEU A 60 -4.02 27.19 -16.60
C LEU A 60 -4.86 27.22 -15.33
N VAL A 61 -5.92 28.03 -15.33
CA VAL A 61 -6.86 28.12 -14.20
C VAL A 61 -7.49 26.75 -13.94
N SER A 62 -8.01 26.07 -14.96
CA SER A 62 -8.59 24.73 -14.81
C SER A 62 -7.57 23.70 -14.27
N SER A 63 -6.31 23.76 -14.72
CA SER A 63 -5.25 22.86 -14.27
C SER A 63 -4.90 23.09 -12.80
N ILE A 64 -4.82 24.35 -12.36
CA ILE A 64 -4.59 24.71 -10.95
C ILE A 64 -5.74 24.19 -10.09
N PHE A 65 -6.99 24.41 -10.51
CA PHE A 65 -8.16 23.91 -9.80
C PHE A 65 -8.18 22.38 -9.71
N TYR A 66 -7.89 21.67 -10.81
CA TYR A 66 -7.75 20.21 -10.79
C TYR A 66 -6.70 19.76 -9.78
N TRP A 67 -5.52 20.40 -9.79
CA TRP A 67 -4.44 20.03 -8.90
C TRP A 67 -4.81 20.24 -7.42
N LEU A 68 -5.47 21.36 -7.11
CA LEU A 68 -5.86 21.72 -5.75
C LEU A 68 -7.06 20.91 -5.24
N VAL A 69 -8.07 20.68 -6.08
CA VAL A 69 -9.35 20.08 -5.67
C VAL A 69 -9.36 18.56 -5.80
N VAL A 70 -8.61 18.00 -6.75
CA VAL A 70 -8.61 16.56 -7.03
C VAL A 70 -7.29 15.92 -6.61
N PHE A 71 -6.18 16.33 -7.23
CA PHE A 71 -4.91 15.63 -7.09
C PHE A 71 -4.34 15.70 -5.66
N LEU A 72 -4.33 16.88 -5.04
CA LEU A 72 -3.82 17.05 -3.68
C LEU A 72 -4.61 16.24 -2.64
N PRO A 73 -5.96 16.35 -2.57
CA PRO A 73 -6.76 15.53 -1.66
C PRO A 73 -6.60 14.03 -1.91
N GLU A 74 -6.56 13.59 -3.16
CA GLU A 74 -6.39 12.17 -3.52
C GLU A 74 -5.05 11.63 -3.04
N LYS A 75 -3.94 12.36 -3.29
CA LYS A 75 -2.61 11.97 -2.82
C LYS A 75 -2.52 11.90 -1.30
N LYS A 76 -3.13 12.87 -0.60
CA LYS A 76 -3.20 12.87 0.87
C LYS A 76 -4.01 11.66 1.38
N ARG A 77 -5.18 11.40 0.78
CA ARG A 77 -6.05 10.26 1.14
C ARG A 77 -5.32 8.94 0.96
N ARG A 78 -4.68 8.72 -0.20
CA ARG A 78 -3.89 7.50 -0.49
C ARG A 78 -2.81 7.26 0.56
N ARG A 79 -2.05 8.30 0.90
CA ARG A 79 -1.00 8.22 1.94
C ARG A 79 -1.56 7.84 3.31
N ILE A 80 -2.66 8.47 3.75
CA ILE A 80 -3.26 8.20 5.07
C ILE A 80 -3.78 6.77 5.15
N ILE A 81 -4.55 6.35 4.15
CA ILE A 81 -5.18 5.02 4.15
C ILE A 81 -4.12 3.92 3.98
N GLY A 82 -3.13 4.13 3.12
CA GLY A 82 -2.04 3.17 2.94
C GLY A 82 -1.15 3.04 4.19
N ALA A 83 -0.84 4.16 4.86
CA ALA A 83 -0.12 4.12 6.13
C ALA A 83 -0.93 3.41 7.23
N ASN A 84 -2.25 3.61 7.27
CA ASN A 84 -3.13 2.88 8.17
C ASN A 84 -3.11 1.38 7.89
N LEU A 85 -3.24 0.96 6.63
CA LEU A 85 -3.17 -0.45 6.23
C LEU A 85 -1.84 -1.09 6.63
N GLN A 86 -0.73 -0.37 6.47
CA GLN A 86 0.59 -0.83 6.91
C GLN A 86 0.67 -1.00 8.43
N SER A 87 0.12 -0.05 9.20
CA SER A 87 0.03 -0.17 10.67
C SER A 87 -0.78 -1.39 11.08
N GLN A 88 -1.98 -1.54 10.51
CA GLN A 88 -2.89 -2.65 10.81
C GLN A 88 -2.26 -4.01 10.47
N TYR A 89 -1.51 -4.11 9.37
CA TYR A 89 -0.80 -5.35 9.05
C TYR A 89 0.31 -5.68 10.07
N ARG A 90 1.04 -4.67 10.54
CA ARG A 90 2.08 -4.87 11.57
C ARG A 90 1.49 -5.27 12.91
N GLU A 91 0.43 -4.60 13.35
CA GLU A 91 -0.33 -4.94 14.56
C GLU A 91 -0.86 -6.37 14.49
N PHE A 92 -1.56 -6.71 13.39
CA PHE A 92 -2.02 -8.07 13.09
C PHE A 92 -0.91 -9.13 13.27
N ARG A 93 0.30 -8.87 12.73
CA ARG A 93 1.42 -9.81 12.86
C ARG A 93 1.85 -9.96 14.31
N VAL A 94 2.02 -8.86 15.03
CA VAL A 94 2.43 -8.87 16.45
C VAL A 94 1.42 -9.64 17.29
N ASP A 95 0.12 -9.35 17.12
CA ASP A 95 -0.94 -9.92 17.94
C ASP A 95 -1.12 -11.41 17.68
N CYS A 96 -1.07 -11.84 16.41
CA CYS A 96 -1.06 -13.27 16.07
C CYS A 96 0.17 -13.99 16.63
N ILE A 97 1.37 -13.39 16.55
CA ILE A 97 2.58 -13.99 17.11
C ILE A 97 2.44 -14.14 18.63
N ALA A 98 1.91 -13.13 19.33
CA ALA A 98 1.65 -13.23 20.76
C ALA A 98 0.68 -14.39 21.08
N MET A 99 -0.36 -14.59 20.26
CA MET A 99 -1.26 -15.75 20.39
C MET A 99 -0.53 -17.08 20.15
N PHE A 100 0.35 -17.16 19.15
CA PHE A 100 1.14 -18.37 18.91
C PHE A 100 2.08 -18.68 20.09
N LEU A 101 2.77 -17.66 20.61
CA LEU A 101 3.65 -17.81 21.77
C LEU A 101 2.87 -18.24 23.02
N SER A 102 1.69 -17.65 23.24
CA SER A 102 0.80 -18.02 24.34
C SER A 102 0.32 -19.48 24.23
N ALA A 103 -0.01 -19.96 23.02
CA ALA A 103 -0.43 -21.33 22.79
C ALA A 103 0.62 -22.38 23.19
N MET A 104 1.91 -22.04 23.13
CA MET A 104 2.97 -22.94 23.61
C MET A 104 2.96 -23.15 25.13
N ARG A 105 2.31 -22.23 25.88
CA ARG A 105 2.22 -22.19 27.36
C ARG A 105 3.55 -21.98 28.07
N GLU A 106 4.44 -21.22 27.43
CA GLU A 106 5.75 -20.87 27.98
C GLU A 106 5.82 -19.37 28.28
N SER A 107 6.70 -18.99 29.20
CA SER A 107 7.01 -17.58 29.43
C SER A 107 7.96 -17.07 28.36
N TRP A 108 7.73 -15.85 27.88
CA TRP A 108 8.54 -15.21 26.84
C TRP A 108 8.77 -13.73 27.16
N PRO A 109 9.90 -13.14 26.72
CA PRO A 109 10.17 -11.71 26.90
C PRO A 109 9.13 -10.86 26.16
N ALA A 110 8.64 -9.79 26.78
CA ALA A 110 7.55 -8.95 26.25
C ALA A 110 7.79 -8.41 24.82
N GLU A 111 9.05 -8.26 24.40
CA GLU A 111 9.45 -7.75 23.08
C GLU A 111 9.54 -8.83 21.99
N LEU A 112 9.46 -10.11 22.38
CA LEU A 112 9.62 -11.23 21.45
C LEU A 112 8.60 -11.20 20.30
N PRO A 113 7.31 -10.89 20.51
CA PRO A 113 6.36 -10.78 19.41
C PRO A 113 6.80 -9.79 18.33
N GLN A 114 7.31 -8.62 18.73
CA GLN A 114 7.78 -7.58 17.79
C GLN A 114 9.04 -8.04 17.05
N GLN A 115 9.96 -8.72 17.72
CA GLN A 115 11.19 -9.24 17.10
C GLN A 115 10.92 -10.34 16.06
N LEU A 116 9.83 -11.09 16.23
CA LEU A 116 9.43 -12.17 15.33
C LEU A 116 8.54 -11.69 14.16
N THR A 117 8.26 -10.39 14.05
CA THR A 117 7.43 -9.87 12.94
C THR A 117 8.05 -10.10 11.57
N GLY A 118 9.38 -10.08 11.44
CA GLY A 118 10.05 -10.37 10.16
C GLY A 118 9.93 -11.84 9.76
N GLN A 119 9.66 -12.12 8.47
CA GLN A 119 9.41 -13.49 7.98
C GLN A 119 10.54 -14.48 8.31
N LYS A 120 11.79 -14.05 8.14
CA LYS A 120 12.97 -14.87 8.48
C LYS A 120 13.03 -15.16 9.97
N ALA A 121 12.87 -14.15 10.82
CA ALA A 121 12.90 -14.31 12.27
C ALA A 121 11.78 -15.23 12.76
N PHE A 122 10.55 -15.04 12.25
CA PHE A 122 9.41 -15.92 12.50
C PHE A 122 9.74 -17.37 12.15
N LYS A 123 10.17 -17.60 10.89
CA LYS A 123 10.47 -18.92 10.36
C LYS A 123 11.54 -19.61 11.19
N ASP A 124 12.66 -18.95 11.41
CA ASP A 124 13.82 -19.52 12.11
C ASP A 124 13.45 -19.86 13.56
N TYR A 125 12.65 -19.01 14.22
CA TYR A 125 12.16 -19.27 15.58
C TYR A 125 11.20 -20.46 15.66
N PHE A 126 10.18 -20.50 14.80
CA PHE A 126 9.13 -21.52 14.88
C PHE A 126 9.50 -22.86 14.22
N LYS A 127 10.46 -22.89 13.29
CA LYS A 127 11.06 -24.14 12.79
C LYS A 127 12.03 -24.79 13.77
N ALA A 128 12.54 -24.05 14.76
CA ALA A 128 13.47 -24.60 15.72
C ALA A 128 12.85 -25.81 16.45
N PRO A 129 13.67 -26.83 16.76
CA PRO A 129 13.19 -27.98 17.52
C PRO A 129 12.70 -27.53 18.89
N TYR A 130 11.52 -28.03 19.26
CA TYR A 130 10.96 -27.92 20.60
C TYR A 130 11.38 -29.11 21.45
N ASN A 131 11.32 -30.31 20.86
CA ASN A 131 11.84 -31.56 21.41
C ASN A 131 12.39 -32.43 20.26
N GLU A 132 12.75 -33.69 20.54
CA GLU A 132 13.32 -34.60 19.54
C GLU A 132 12.40 -34.90 18.34
N SER A 133 11.09 -34.67 18.49
CA SER A 133 10.06 -35.06 17.51
C SER A 133 9.24 -33.91 16.94
N GLN A 134 9.30 -32.72 17.54
CA GLN A 134 8.42 -31.59 17.25
C GLN A 134 9.20 -30.29 17.13
N SER A 135 8.81 -29.46 16.17
CA SER A 135 9.19 -28.05 16.11
C SER A 135 8.35 -27.21 17.07
N ARG A 136 8.76 -25.96 17.29
CA ARG A 136 7.94 -24.98 18.03
C ARG A 136 6.60 -24.74 17.34
N TRP A 137 6.56 -24.75 16.00
CA TRP A 137 5.29 -24.64 15.28
C TRP A 137 4.34 -25.80 15.58
N ASP A 138 4.84 -27.04 15.60
CA ASP A 138 4.00 -28.20 15.97
C ASP A 138 3.45 -28.08 17.39
N ARG A 139 4.26 -27.52 18.30
CA ARG A 139 3.85 -27.20 19.67
C ARG A 139 2.77 -26.13 19.71
N VAL A 140 2.87 -25.06 18.91
CA VAL A 140 1.82 -24.05 18.77
C VAL A 140 0.51 -24.72 18.36
N LEU A 141 0.52 -25.51 17.29
CA LEU A 141 -0.69 -26.14 16.76
C LEU A 141 -1.37 -27.07 17.76
N SER A 142 -0.56 -27.83 18.52
CA SER A 142 -1.05 -28.70 19.58
C SER A 142 -1.61 -27.94 20.79
N GLY A 143 -1.26 -26.66 20.93
CA GLY A 143 -1.66 -25.81 22.06
C GLY A 143 -2.79 -24.83 21.74
N LEU A 144 -3.21 -24.72 20.47
CA LEU A 144 -4.35 -23.90 20.08
C LEU A 144 -5.64 -24.46 20.69
N ASP A 145 -6.33 -23.62 21.45
CA ASP A 145 -7.68 -23.88 21.95
C ASP A 145 -8.68 -22.88 21.33
N ASP A 146 -9.94 -22.94 21.78
CA ASP A 146 -11.03 -22.08 21.26
C ASP A 146 -10.72 -20.60 21.43
N TYR A 147 -10.05 -20.23 22.52
CA TYR A 147 -9.69 -18.85 22.77
C TYR A 147 -8.63 -18.40 21.75
N HIS A 148 -7.56 -19.17 21.56
CA HIS A 148 -6.51 -18.83 20.60
C HIS A 148 -7.06 -18.74 19.17
N LEU A 149 -7.86 -19.74 18.76
CA LEU A 149 -8.47 -19.78 17.43
C LEU A 149 -9.37 -18.56 17.21
N LYS A 150 -10.27 -18.26 18.15
CA LYS A 150 -11.17 -17.11 18.03
C LYS A 150 -10.40 -15.79 17.96
N SER A 151 -9.33 -15.63 18.75
CA SER A 151 -8.48 -14.45 18.71
C SER A 151 -7.78 -14.30 17.36
N ILE A 152 -7.16 -15.37 16.84
CA ILE A 152 -6.50 -15.35 15.53
C ILE A 152 -7.49 -15.04 14.40
N LEU A 153 -8.69 -15.63 14.43
CA LEU A 153 -9.73 -15.37 13.43
C LEU A 153 -10.24 -13.92 13.51
N THR A 154 -10.30 -13.35 14.71
CA THR A 154 -10.65 -11.94 14.91
C THR A 154 -9.59 -11.03 14.28
N GLU A 155 -8.31 -11.29 14.54
CA GLU A 155 -7.20 -10.55 13.93
C GLU A 155 -7.19 -10.64 12.40
N LEU A 156 -7.47 -11.81 11.85
CA LEU A 156 -7.60 -12.00 10.41
C LEU A 156 -8.76 -11.17 9.82
N GLU A 157 -9.92 -11.13 10.48
CA GLU A 157 -11.06 -10.32 10.04
C GLU A 157 -10.75 -8.81 10.14
N ILE A 158 -10.06 -8.35 11.18
CA ILE A 158 -9.59 -6.95 11.28
C ILE A 158 -8.68 -6.59 10.11
N LEU A 159 -7.69 -7.44 9.79
CA LEU A 159 -6.82 -7.25 8.63
C LEU A 159 -7.64 -7.20 7.32
N ARG A 160 -8.61 -8.11 7.17
CA ARG A 160 -9.49 -8.14 5.99
C ARG A 160 -10.31 -6.86 5.88
N GLU A 161 -10.84 -6.33 6.96
CA GLU A 161 -11.58 -5.06 6.96
C GLU A 161 -10.69 -3.88 6.57
N ALA A 162 -9.45 -3.83 7.08
CA ALA A 162 -8.47 -2.81 6.69
C ALA A 162 -8.15 -2.88 5.18
N VAL A 163 -7.96 -4.09 4.64
CA VAL A 163 -7.75 -4.33 3.21
C VAL A 163 -8.94 -3.85 2.39
N LEU A 164 -10.16 -4.23 2.77
CA LEU A 164 -11.38 -3.83 2.04
C LEU A 164 -11.60 -2.32 2.11
N TYR A 165 -11.32 -1.70 3.25
CA TYR A 165 -11.37 -0.26 3.40
C TYR A 165 -10.39 0.42 2.44
N ALA A 166 -9.16 -0.08 2.31
CA ALA A 166 -8.19 0.45 1.35
C ALA A 166 -8.64 0.28 -0.10
N LEU A 167 -9.11 -0.91 -0.49
CA LEU A 167 -9.60 -1.19 -1.85
C LEU A 167 -10.80 -0.32 -2.24
N ASN A 168 -11.68 0.00 -1.30
CA ASN A 168 -12.89 0.80 -1.56
C ASN A 168 -12.63 2.31 -1.58
N ASN A 169 -11.54 2.79 -0.96
CA ASN A 169 -11.27 4.22 -0.80
C ASN A 169 -10.04 4.73 -1.58
N ILE A 170 -9.23 3.82 -2.11
CA ILE A 170 -8.08 4.15 -2.96
C ILE A 170 -8.33 3.60 -4.36
N GLU A 171 -8.12 4.43 -5.37
CA GLU A 171 -8.03 3.96 -6.75
C GLU A 171 -6.69 3.23 -6.95
N VAL A 172 -6.74 1.90 -6.81
CA VAL A 172 -5.61 1.00 -7.05
C VAL A 172 -5.43 0.85 -8.55
N GLY A 173 -4.35 1.44 -9.08
CA GLY A 173 -4.04 1.41 -10.51
C GLY A 173 -3.24 0.20 -10.98
N ASP A 174 -2.94 -0.73 -10.07
CA ASP A 174 -2.18 -1.96 -10.31
C ASP A 174 -3.13 -3.17 -10.11
N ASP A 175 -3.41 -3.86 -11.22
CA ASP A 175 -4.34 -5.00 -11.24
C ASP A 175 -3.84 -6.17 -10.36
N ASP A 176 -2.51 -6.31 -10.21
CA ASP A 176 -1.91 -7.36 -9.38
C ASP A 176 -2.19 -7.10 -7.89
N VAL A 177 -2.09 -5.84 -7.47
CA VAL A 177 -2.40 -5.40 -6.09
C VAL A 177 -3.86 -5.65 -5.77
N PHE A 178 -4.76 -5.24 -6.68
CA PHE A 178 -6.19 -5.46 -6.50
C PHE A 178 -6.52 -6.95 -6.41
N THR A 179 -5.97 -7.75 -7.32
CA THR A 179 -6.18 -9.21 -7.37
C THR A 179 -5.63 -9.90 -6.13
N PHE A 180 -4.44 -9.52 -5.67
CA PHE A 180 -3.80 -10.05 -4.47
C PHE A 180 -4.67 -9.82 -3.24
N PHE A 181 -5.05 -8.57 -2.97
CA PHE A 181 -5.84 -8.23 -1.79
C PHE A 181 -7.24 -8.85 -1.82
N HIS A 182 -7.88 -8.91 -2.99
CA HIS A 182 -9.17 -9.60 -3.11
C HIS A 182 -9.03 -11.11 -2.83
N ARG A 183 -7.95 -11.75 -3.28
CA ARG A 183 -7.67 -13.17 -2.96
C ARG A 183 -7.42 -13.35 -1.46
N LEU A 184 -6.62 -12.49 -0.84
CA LEU A 184 -6.36 -12.50 0.60
C LEU A 184 -7.66 -12.35 1.40
N SER A 185 -8.49 -11.34 1.11
CA SER A 185 -9.78 -11.15 1.76
C SER A 185 -10.73 -12.34 1.59
N ARG A 186 -10.73 -12.98 0.42
CA ARG A 186 -11.53 -14.18 0.17
C ARG A 186 -10.99 -15.37 0.96
N GLN A 187 -9.68 -15.53 1.07
CA GLN A 187 -9.03 -16.59 1.82
C GLN A 187 -9.38 -16.46 3.31
N VAL A 188 -9.22 -15.27 3.89
CA VAL A 188 -9.61 -14.98 5.28
C VAL A 188 -11.08 -15.32 5.53
N HIS A 189 -11.97 -14.88 4.64
CA HIS A 189 -13.40 -15.12 4.81
C HIS A 189 -13.77 -16.60 4.87
N LYS A 190 -13.02 -17.48 4.19
CA LYS A 190 -13.24 -18.93 4.26
C LYS A 190 -12.97 -19.51 5.65
N PHE A 191 -12.05 -18.92 6.40
CA PHE A 191 -11.68 -19.37 7.74
C PHE A 191 -12.61 -18.86 8.85
N ARG A 192 -13.57 -17.97 8.55
CA ARG A 192 -14.46 -17.37 9.55
C ARG A 192 -15.18 -18.38 10.44
N ASN A 193 -15.46 -19.57 9.90
CA ASN A 193 -16.16 -20.64 10.62
C ASN A 193 -15.24 -21.80 11.02
N THR A 194 -13.91 -21.63 10.97
CA THR A 194 -12.95 -22.63 11.42
C THR A 194 -13.23 -22.98 12.88
N ASN A 195 -13.37 -24.27 13.16
CA ASN A 195 -13.53 -24.81 14.51
C ASN A 195 -12.27 -25.62 14.91
N GLN A 196 -12.31 -26.30 16.06
CA GLN A 196 -11.20 -27.14 16.55
C GLN A 196 -11.00 -28.46 15.79
N ASP A 197 -11.77 -28.73 14.74
CA ASP A 197 -11.58 -29.91 13.91
C ASP A 197 -10.17 -29.89 13.30
N TYR A 198 -9.54 -31.06 13.30
CA TYR A 198 -8.14 -31.23 12.93
C TYR A 198 -7.85 -30.69 11.53
N ASP A 199 -8.75 -30.96 10.58
CA ASP A 199 -8.58 -30.54 9.18
C ASP A 199 -8.75 -29.02 9.01
N ASP A 200 -9.63 -28.39 9.80
CA ASP A 200 -9.84 -26.95 9.81
C ASP A 200 -8.63 -26.22 10.40
N VAL A 201 -8.13 -26.68 11.56
CA VAL A 201 -6.93 -26.12 12.21
C VAL A 201 -5.70 -26.29 11.33
N LYS A 202 -5.55 -27.45 10.67
CA LYS A 202 -4.44 -27.71 9.75
C LYS A 202 -4.47 -26.78 8.54
N SER A 203 -5.65 -26.55 7.96
CA SER A 203 -5.82 -25.65 6.81
C SER A 203 -5.51 -24.20 7.17
N LEU A 204 -6.01 -23.74 8.33
CA LEU A 204 -5.69 -22.42 8.87
C LEU A 204 -4.19 -22.28 9.18
N SER A 205 -3.59 -23.31 9.78
CA SER A 205 -2.15 -23.36 10.09
C SER A 205 -1.28 -23.20 8.84
N HIS A 206 -1.61 -23.91 7.75
CA HIS A 206 -0.88 -23.75 6.49
C HIS A 206 -0.96 -22.33 5.95
N PHE A 207 -2.15 -21.73 5.99
CA PHE A 207 -2.33 -20.35 5.55
C PHE A 207 -1.55 -19.34 6.42
N LEU A 208 -1.59 -19.49 7.75
CA LEU A 208 -0.80 -18.66 8.66
C LEU A 208 0.69 -18.85 8.42
N TRP A 209 1.15 -20.08 8.18
CA TRP A 209 2.54 -20.34 7.85
C TRP A 209 2.97 -19.65 6.55
N GLU A 210 2.15 -19.73 5.49
CA GLU A 210 2.39 -19.01 4.23
C GLU A 210 2.51 -17.49 4.45
N LEU A 211 1.59 -16.92 5.23
CA LEU A 211 1.52 -15.49 5.50
C LEU A 211 2.69 -15.00 6.37
N PHE A 212 3.04 -15.73 7.42
CA PHE A 212 4.04 -15.32 8.40
C PHE A 212 5.46 -15.70 8.02
N ALA A 213 5.67 -16.89 7.44
CA ALA A 213 6.99 -17.39 7.08
C ALA A 213 7.36 -17.13 5.61
N GLY A 214 6.42 -16.62 4.80
CA GLY A 214 6.65 -16.32 3.39
C GLY A 214 6.77 -17.56 2.50
N TRP A 215 6.17 -18.68 2.91
CA TRP A 215 6.23 -19.92 2.14
C TRP A 215 5.22 -19.93 0.99
N SER A 216 5.57 -20.59 -0.11
CA SER A 216 4.72 -20.86 -1.25
C SER A 216 5.06 -22.22 -1.86
N PHE A 217 4.04 -22.93 -2.35
CA PHE A 217 4.22 -24.17 -3.09
C PHE A 217 5.04 -24.02 -4.39
N ILE A 218 5.06 -22.82 -4.98
CA ILE A 218 5.72 -22.57 -6.28
C ILE A 218 7.18 -22.16 -6.04
N ASP A 219 7.38 -21.12 -5.22
CA ASP A 219 8.69 -20.45 -5.08
C ASP A 219 9.46 -20.89 -3.82
N GLY A 220 8.84 -21.71 -2.96
CA GLY A 220 9.40 -22.01 -1.64
C GLY A 220 9.31 -20.81 -0.71
N TYR A 221 10.36 -20.55 0.08
CA TYR A 221 10.42 -19.40 0.99
C TYR A 221 10.86 -18.15 0.25
N ARG A 222 10.04 -17.10 0.30
CA ARG A 222 10.37 -15.79 -0.26
C ARG A 222 11.30 -15.02 0.69
N ASP A 223 12.10 -14.14 0.09
CA ASP A 223 12.96 -13.22 0.83
C ASP A 223 12.21 -11.97 1.31
N GLU A 224 11.13 -11.60 0.60
CA GLU A 224 10.33 -10.41 0.87
C GLU A 224 8.90 -10.78 1.30
N ASP A 225 8.34 -9.97 2.21
CA ASP A 225 6.94 -10.08 2.59
C ASP A 225 6.04 -9.52 1.50
N ILE A 226 5.41 -10.43 0.74
CA ILE A 226 4.53 -10.08 -0.37
C ILE A 226 3.36 -9.20 0.06
N VAL A 227 2.87 -9.30 1.31
CA VAL A 227 1.81 -8.41 1.78
C VAL A 227 2.36 -6.99 1.93
N GLU A 228 3.52 -6.82 2.55
CA GLU A 228 4.17 -5.50 2.67
C GLU A 228 4.46 -4.90 1.29
N VAL A 229 5.00 -5.69 0.36
CA VAL A 229 5.26 -5.26 -1.02
C VAL A 229 3.97 -4.78 -1.70
N MET A 230 2.84 -5.46 -1.48
CA MET A 230 1.56 -5.06 -2.05
C MET A 230 0.98 -3.82 -1.36
N ILE A 231 1.15 -3.67 -0.05
CA ILE A 231 0.77 -2.45 0.69
C ILE A 231 1.58 -1.25 0.20
N ASP A 232 2.88 -1.42 -0.03
CA ASP A 232 3.77 -0.35 -0.50
C ASP A 232 3.41 0.13 -1.92
N LYS A 233 2.79 -0.73 -2.73
CA LYS A 233 2.22 -0.34 -4.03
C LYS A 233 0.88 0.39 -3.90
N VAL A 234 0.20 0.29 -2.76
CA VAL A 234 -1.03 1.03 -2.47
C VAL A 234 -0.73 2.47 -2.02
N THR A 235 0.39 2.72 -1.36
CA THR A 235 0.86 4.04 -0.88
C THR A 235 1.48 4.91 -1.98
#